data_AF-A0A3D0H7A2-F1
#
_entry.id   AF-A0A3D0H7A2-F1
#
_cell.length_a   1.000
_cell.length_b   1.000
_cell.length_c   1.000
_cell.angle_alpha   90.00
_cell.angle_beta   90.00
_cell.angle_gamma   90.00
#
_symmetry.space_group_name_H-M   'P 1'
#
loop_
_entity.id
_entity.type
_entity.pdbx_description
1 polymer ?
#
loop_
_entity_poly.entity_id
_entity_poly.type
_entity_poly.pdbx_seq_one_letter_code
_entity_poly.pdbx_strand_id
1 'polypeptide(L)'
;MEKKLGVYICGGCGLGDALDLDSLAKVATKEFKVPVCKQHSHLCGAEGAGLIKADVDQGGVNSIVVAACSPRVMTDVFDYGPAVLLERVNLREQVAWSHPAGDEDTQMLADDQLRIGLNRMKEMEPPSPFEGENLSKRILVVGGGLTGMSAANEAAKAGCEVVLVEKEAELGGYLRQVAKLPPSQPPYEDLQDVDLPDLIGELTGRSSVMIYTGAQVASIAGAPCMFDVTIQQNGSQAAERVGAVVLATGSVPYDARKLDHLGYGKLSDVITAADLEAQFKAGGVTRPSNGQPV
;
A
#
# COMPACT_ATOMS: atom_id res chain seq x y z
N MET A 1 -27.07 21.95 4.26
CA MET A 1 -27.97 21.08 3.47
C MET A 1 -28.88 20.34 4.43
N GLU A 2 -30.17 20.15 4.13
CA GLU A 2 -31.02 19.27 4.93
C GLU A 2 -30.57 17.82 4.74
N LYS A 3 -30.24 17.15 5.86
CA LYS A 3 -29.72 15.77 5.83
C LYS A 3 -30.86 14.77 5.73
N LYS A 4 -30.87 13.99 4.66
CA LYS A 4 -31.71 12.81 4.47
C LYS A 4 -30.88 11.59 4.84
N LEU A 5 -30.96 11.19 6.11
CA LEU A 5 -30.12 10.14 6.68
C LEU A 5 -30.62 8.74 6.30
N GLY A 6 -29.71 7.90 5.82
CA GLY A 6 -29.90 6.45 5.66
C GLY A 6 -28.83 5.65 6.41
N VAL A 7 -29.24 4.55 7.02
CA VAL A 7 -28.37 3.59 7.72
C VAL A 7 -28.39 2.26 7.00
N TYR A 8 -27.22 1.70 6.73
CA TYR A 8 -27.05 0.44 6.03
C TYR A 8 -26.16 -0.49 6.86
N ILE A 9 -26.70 -1.64 7.25
CA ILE A 9 -26.03 -2.61 8.14
C ILE A 9 -25.64 -3.85 7.33
N CYS A 10 -24.36 -4.21 7.36
CA CYS A 10 -23.85 -5.40 6.68
C CYS A 10 -23.95 -6.63 7.60
N GLY A 11 -24.47 -7.74 7.09
CA GLY A 11 -24.44 -9.04 7.77
C GLY A 11 -23.27 -9.94 7.36
N GLY A 12 -22.48 -9.53 6.38
CA GLY A 12 -21.47 -10.37 5.74
C GLY A 12 -20.19 -10.51 6.54
N CYS A 13 -19.32 -11.42 6.08
CA CYS A 13 -18.01 -11.66 6.67
C CYS A 13 -18.07 -11.98 8.19
N GLY A 14 -19.12 -12.67 8.63
CA GLY A 14 -19.34 -13.09 10.01
C GLY A 14 -20.03 -12.05 10.89
N LEU A 15 -20.44 -10.88 10.38
CA LEU A 15 -21.14 -9.88 11.18
C LEU A 15 -22.51 -10.38 11.67
N GLY A 16 -23.31 -10.97 10.79
CA GLY A 16 -24.63 -11.52 11.16
C GLY A 16 -24.56 -12.77 12.02
N ASP A 17 -23.41 -13.44 12.06
CA ASP A 17 -23.18 -14.59 12.96
C ASP A 17 -22.78 -14.12 14.37
N ALA A 18 -22.11 -12.97 14.47
CA ALA A 18 -21.56 -12.45 15.72
C ALA A 18 -22.47 -11.43 16.41
N LEU A 19 -23.34 -10.73 15.67
CA LEU A 19 -24.16 -9.61 16.14
C LEU A 19 -25.63 -9.78 15.74
N ASP A 20 -26.53 -9.30 16.60
CA ASP A 20 -27.94 -9.11 16.29
C ASP A 20 -28.13 -7.84 15.43
N LEU A 21 -28.31 -8.05 14.13
CA LEU A 21 -28.52 -6.96 13.16
C LEU A 21 -29.87 -6.25 13.33
N ASP A 22 -30.88 -6.95 13.86
CA ASP A 22 -32.19 -6.35 14.15
C ASP A 22 -32.11 -5.44 15.37
N SER A 23 -31.30 -5.80 16.38
CA SER A 23 -30.96 -4.89 17.48
C SER A 23 -30.29 -3.61 16.98
N LEU A 24 -29.26 -3.75 16.13
CA LEU A 24 -28.58 -2.61 15.51
C LEU A 24 -29.55 -1.74 14.68
N ALA A 25 -30.46 -2.36 13.93
CA ALA A 25 -31.48 -1.64 13.18
C ALA A 25 -32.46 -0.89 14.09
N LYS A 26 -32.76 -1.40 15.29
CA LYS A 26 -33.58 -0.69 16.29
C LYS A 26 -32.85 0.52 16.86
N VAL A 27 -31.52 0.49 17.05
CA VAL A 27 -30.74 1.68 17.43
C VAL A 27 -30.99 2.81 16.41
N ALA A 28 -30.82 2.51 15.11
CA ALA A 28 -31.07 3.49 14.06
C ALA A 28 -32.53 3.97 13.99
N THR A 29 -33.50 3.05 14.01
CA THR A 29 -34.91 3.38 13.73
C THR A 29 -35.71 3.84 14.95
N LYS A 30 -35.40 3.37 16.16
CA LYS A 30 -36.14 3.71 17.39
C LYS A 30 -35.50 4.83 18.17
N GLU A 31 -34.19 4.75 18.41
CA GLU A 31 -33.48 5.77 19.19
C GLU A 31 -33.23 7.02 18.34
N PHE A 32 -32.74 6.84 17.11
CA PHE A 32 -32.36 7.94 16.22
C PHE A 32 -33.44 8.31 15.20
N LYS A 33 -34.52 7.52 15.11
CA LYS A 33 -35.66 7.76 14.20
C LYS A 33 -35.24 7.95 12.74
N VAL A 34 -34.20 7.23 12.30
CA VAL A 34 -33.73 7.31 10.91
C VAL A 34 -34.79 6.72 9.99
N PRO A 35 -35.22 7.45 8.93
CA PRO A 35 -36.32 7.01 8.06
C PRO A 35 -35.95 5.85 7.14
N VAL A 36 -34.67 5.73 6.76
CA VAL A 36 -34.16 4.64 5.91
C VAL A 36 -33.16 3.83 6.71
N CYS A 37 -33.50 2.58 7.01
CA CYS A 37 -32.58 1.62 7.62
C CYS A 37 -32.71 0.28 6.88
N LYS A 38 -31.65 -0.17 6.22
CA LYS A 38 -31.65 -1.40 5.44
C LYS A 38 -30.51 -2.32 5.87
N GLN A 39 -30.77 -3.62 5.83
CA GLN A 39 -29.75 -4.64 6.06
C GLN A 39 -29.46 -5.35 4.74
N HIS A 40 -28.21 -5.78 4.55
CA HIS A 40 -27.86 -6.65 3.43
C HIS A 40 -26.77 -7.64 3.86
N SER A 41 -26.83 -8.86 3.34
CA SER A 41 -25.82 -9.87 3.64
C SER A 41 -24.43 -9.44 3.17
N HIS A 42 -24.31 -8.67 2.08
CA HIS A 42 -23.02 -8.20 1.57
C HIS A 42 -23.17 -6.80 0.98
N LEU A 43 -23.02 -5.75 1.80
CA LEU A 43 -23.18 -4.36 1.31
C LEU A 43 -22.14 -3.96 0.26
N CYS A 44 -20.96 -4.58 0.25
CA CYS A 44 -19.93 -4.29 -0.75
C CYS A 44 -20.10 -5.06 -2.07
N GLY A 45 -21.01 -6.03 -2.12
CA GLY A 45 -21.33 -6.74 -3.36
C GLY A 45 -22.18 -5.88 -4.29
N ALA A 46 -22.25 -6.24 -5.58
CA ALA A 46 -22.97 -5.46 -6.60
C ALA A 46 -24.42 -5.12 -6.21
N GLU A 47 -25.16 -6.08 -5.63
CA GLU A 47 -26.53 -5.87 -5.17
C GLU A 47 -26.61 -4.94 -3.95
N GLY A 48 -25.72 -5.12 -2.98
CA GLY A 48 -25.69 -4.32 -1.76
C GLY A 48 -25.28 -2.86 -2.02
N ALA A 49 -24.25 -2.65 -2.85
CA ALA A 49 -23.81 -1.34 -3.26
C ALA A 49 -24.86 -0.66 -4.15
N GLY A 50 -25.47 -1.43 -5.06
CA GLY A 50 -26.57 -0.98 -5.90
C GLY A 50 -27.80 -0.52 -5.10
N LEU A 51 -28.11 -1.18 -3.98
CA LEU A 51 -29.20 -0.81 -3.08
C LEU A 51 -28.98 0.58 -2.46
N ILE A 52 -27.76 0.87 -1.98
CA ILE A 52 -27.45 2.19 -1.41
C ILE A 52 -27.46 3.25 -2.51
N LYS A 53 -26.82 2.95 -3.65
CA LYS A 53 -26.75 3.84 -4.80
C LYS A 53 -28.15 4.22 -5.32
N ALA A 54 -29.08 3.27 -5.37
CA ALA A 54 -30.45 3.55 -5.77
C ALA A 54 -31.15 4.56 -4.86
N ASP A 55 -30.96 4.46 -3.54
CA ASP A 55 -31.55 5.43 -2.58
C ASP A 55 -30.94 6.83 -2.73
N VAL A 56 -29.64 6.90 -3.05
CA VAL A 56 -28.93 8.16 -3.33
C VAL A 56 -29.46 8.79 -4.62
N ASP A 57 -29.48 8.02 -5.71
CA ASP A 57 -29.85 8.50 -7.05
C ASP A 57 -31.33 8.94 -7.12
N GLN A 58 -32.21 8.30 -6.33
CA GLN A 58 -33.62 8.69 -6.19
C GLN A 58 -33.81 9.95 -5.31
N GLY A 59 -32.74 10.46 -4.69
CA GLY A 59 -32.79 11.60 -3.76
C GLY A 59 -33.43 11.28 -2.41
N GLY A 60 -33.55 9.98 -2.08
CA GLY A 60 -34.09 9.49 -0.82
C GLY A 60 -33.12 9.66 0.35
N VAL A 61 -31.80 9.59 0.08
CA VAL A 61 -30.74 9.85 1.06
C VAL A 61 -29.64 10.73 0.46
N ASN A 62 -29.02 11.55 1.32
CA ASN A 62 -27.80 12.32 0.98
C ASN A 62 -26.76 12.30 2.12
N SER A 63 -27.07 11.57 3.20
CA SER A 63 -26.23 11.39 4.37
C SER A 63 -26.31 9.91 4.75
N ILE A 64 -25.20 9.19 4.72
CA ILE A 64 -25.18 7.74 4.74
C ILE A 64 -24.29 7.26 5.88
N VAL A 65 -24.84 6.39 6.73
CA VAL A 65 -24.05 5.62 7.69
C VAL A 65 -24.00 4.18 7.20
N VAL A 66 -22.80 3.67 6.93
CA VAL A 66 -22.62 2.24 6.61
C VAL A 66 -21.93 1.56 7.78
N ALA A 67 -22.66 0.66 8.45
CA ALA A 67 -22.18 -0.14 9.56
C ALA A 67 -21.72 -1.52 9.06
N ALA A 68 -20.40 -1.69 8.91
CA ALA A 68 -19.80 -2.82 8.21
C ALA A 68 -18.32 -3.01 8.61
N CYS A 69 -17.45 -3.25 7.63
CA CYS A 69 -16.00 -3.31 7.79
C CYS A 69 -15.35 -1.93 7.88
N SER A 70 -14.07 -1.94 8.27
CA SER A 70 -13.18 -0.79 8.38
C SER A 70 -13.33 0.25 7.26
N PRO A 71 -13.29 1.56 7.57
CA PRO A 71 -13.26 2.63 6.55
C PRO A 71 -11.99 2.60 5.68
N ARG A 72 -10.98 1.80 6.03
CA ARG A 72 -9.72 1.70 5.28
C ARG A 72 -9.80 0.77 4.07
N VAL A 73 -10.94 0.12 3.86
CA VAL A 73 -11.18 -0.79 2.75
C VAL A 73 -12.50 -0.45 2.06
N MET A 74 -12.67 -0.88 0.81
CA MET A 74 -13.89 -0.64 0.02
C MET A 74 -14.20 0.86 -0.18
N THR A 75 -13.16 1.71 -0.16
CA THR A 75 -13.29 3.16 -0.31
C THR A 75 -13.82 3.56 -1.68
N ASP A 76 -13.54 2.75 -2.70
CA ASP A 76 -14.03 2.86 -4.07
C ASP A 76 -15.50 2.41 -4.20
N VAL A 77 -15.88 1.35 -3.50
CA VAL A 77 -17.25 0.81 -3.53
C VAL A 77 -18.23 1.75 -2.84
N PHE A 78 -17.81 2.33 -1.72
CA PHE A 78 -18.62 3.26 -0.93
C PHE A 78 -18.24 4.71 -1.23
N ASP A 79 -18.05 5.05 -2.51
CA ASP A 79 -17.91 6.42 -2.99
C ASP A 79 -19.19 6.85 -3.72
N TYR A 80 -19.89 7.84 -3.17
CA TYR A 80 -21.13 8.39 -3.74
C TYR A 80 -20.95 9.83 -4.22
N GLY A 81 -19.71 10.31 -4.32
CA GLY A 81 -19.36 11.66 -4.74
C GLY A 81 -19.48 12.71 -3.64
N PRO A 82 -18.98 13.94 -3.91
CA PRO A 82 -18.76 14.98 -2.90
C PRO A 82 -20.05 15.59 -2.33
N ALA A 83 -21.21 15.34 -2.96
CA ALA A 83 -22.51 15.84 -2.51
C ALA A 83 -23.14 14.96 -1.42
N VAL A 84 -22.58 13.77 -1.16
CA VAL A 84 -23.12 12.79 -0.21
C VAL A 84 -22.19 12.71 1.00
N LEU A 85 -22.76 12.88 2.19
CA LEU A 85 -22.03 12.66 3.43
C LEU A 85 -21.96 11.16 3.71
N LEU A 86 -20.79 10.65 4.08
CA LEU A 86 -20.57 9.25 4.42
C LEU A 86 -19.87 9.11 5.77
N GLU A 87 -20.47 8.33 6.65
CA GLU A 87 -19.84 7.83 7.87
C GLU A 87 -19.77 6.30 7.80
N ARG A 88 -18.60 5.77 8.14
CA ARG A 88 -18.29 4.34 8.15
C ARG A 88 -18.14 3.87 9.59
N VAL A 89 -19.07 3.05 10.05
CA VAL A 89 -19.01 2.44 11.39
C VAL A 89 -18.38 1.06 11.27
N ASN A 90 -17.21 0.88 11.89
CA ASN A 90 -16.45 -0.36 11.83
C ASN A 90 -16.95 -1.35 12.90
N LEU A 91 -17.87 -2.23 12.52
CA LEU A 91 -18.39 -3.29 13.36
C LEU A 91 -17.61 -4.61 13.20
N ARG A 92 -16.76 -4.74 12.18
CA ARG A 92 -16.06 -6.00 11.91
C ARG A 92 -14.73 -6.09 12.64
N GLU A 93 -13.72 -5.33 12.19
CA GLU A 93 -12.37 -5.42 12.76
C GLU A 93 -12.28 -4.89 14.18
N GLN A 94 -13.15 -3.96 14.57
CA GLN A 94 -13.13 -3.33 15.90
C GLN A 94 -14.15 -3.92 16.89
N VAL A 95 -15.08 -4.78 16.44
CA VAL A 95 -16.09 -5.40 17.31
C VAL A 95 -16.14 -6.91 17.08
N ALA A 96 -16.78 -7.37 15.99
CA ALA A 96 -17.08 -8.79 15.78
C ALA A 96 -15.86 -9.72 15.67
N TRP A 97 -14.72 -9.25 15.14
CA TRP A 97 -13.50 -10.05 14.99
C TRP A 97 -12.53 -9.92 16.18
N SER A 98 -12.75 -8.96 17.07
CA SER A 98 -11.90 -8.70 18.23
C SER A 98 -12.53 -9.12 19.56
N HIS A 99 -13.81 -9.52 19.55
CA HIS A 99 -14.57 -9.91 20.75
C HIS A 99 -15.34 -11.22 20.53
N PRO A 100 -15.76 -11.92 21.59
CA PRO A 100 -16.54 -13.15 21.47
C PRO A 100 -17.87 -12.93 20.73
N ALA A 101 -18.15 -13.78 19.74
CA ALA A 101 -19.40 -13.75 18.98
C ALA A 101 -20.62 -14.10 19.84
N GLY A 102 -21.74 -13.39 19.65
CA GLY A 102 -23.00 -13.62 20.37
C GLY A 102 -22.98 -13.22 21.86
N ASP A 103 -21.90 -12.58 22.32
CA ASP A 103 -21.77 -12.06 23.68
C ASP A 103 -22.50 -10.72 23.83
N GLU A 104 -23.12 -10.50 25.00
CA GLU A 104 -23.89 -9.29 25.30
C GLU A 104 -23.01 -8.02 25.25
N ASP A 105 -21.78 -8.08 25.75
CA ASP A 105 -20.87 -6.94 25.74
C ASP A 105 -20.39 -6.62 24.32
N THR A 106 -20.23 -7.65 23.47
CA THR A 106 -19.93 -7.47 22.04
C THR A 106 -21.08 -6.76 21.32
N GLN A 107 -22.33 -7.13 21.60
CA GLN A 107 -23.50 -6.46 21.04
C GLN A 107 -23.62 -5.02 21.53
N MET A 108 -23.45 -4.80 22.85
CA MET A 108 -23.49 -3.47 23.44
C MET A 108 -22.44 -2.54 22.82
N LEU A 109 -21.22 -3.05 22.59
CA LEU A 109 -20.17 -2.32 21.90
C LEU A 109 -20.55 -1.98 20.45
N ALA A 110 -21.15 -2.92 19.70
CA ALA A 110 -21.60 -2.65 18.34
C ALA A 110 -22.68 -1.57 18.29
N ASP A 111 -23.65 -1.64 19.19
CA ASP A 111 -24.72 -0.66 19.31
C ASP A 111 -24.13 0.73 19.62
N ASP A 112 -23.19 0.83 20.56
CA ASP A 112 -22.52 2.09 20.90
C ASP A 112 -21.69 2.66 19.75
N GLN A 113 -20.97 1.81 18.99
CA GLN A 113 -20.26 2.26 17.79
C GLN A 113 -21.23 2.84 16.74
N LEU A 114 -22.40 2.22 16.58
CA LEU A 114 -23.45 2.75 15.70
C LEU A 114 -24.01 4.09 16.23
N ARG A 115 -24.27 4.20 17.54
CA ARG A 115 -24.69 5.48 18.17
C ARG A 115 -23.67 6.59 17.96
N ILE A 116 -22.38 6.28 18.11
CA ILE A 116 -21.28 7.23 17.86
C ILE A 116 -21.30 7.69 16.40
N GLY A 117 -21.33 6.76 15.44
CA GLY A 117 -21.39 7.10 14.02
C GLY A 117 -22.61 7.94 13.64
N LEU A 118 -23.78 7.61 14.19
CA LEU A 118 -25.01 8.36 13.98
C LEU A 118 -24.92 9.79 14.54
N ASN A 119 -24.35 9.97 15.73
CA ASN A 119 -24.13 11.29 16.30
C ASN A 119 -23.09 12.10 15.50
N ARG A 120 -22.01 11.47 15.02
CA ARG A 120 -21.06 12.14 14.12
C ARG A 120 -21.73 12.61 12.83
N MET A 121 -22.56 11.77 12.22
CA MET A 121 -23.29 12.12 11.01
C MET A 121 -24.25 13.31 11.21
N LYS A 122 -24.87 13.47 12.39
CA LYS A 122 -25.70 14.65 12.70
C LYS A 122 -24.93 15.96 12.66
N GLU A 123 -23.68 15.95 13.11
CA GLU A 123 -22.81 17.14 13.15
C GLU A 123 -21.92 17.29 11.91
N MET A 124 -21.83 16.25 11.05
CA MET A 124 -20.94 16.25 9.89
C MET A 124 -21.33 17.29 8.83
N GLU A 125 -20.38 18.10 8.37
CA GLU A 125 -20.59 19.02 7.25
C GLU A 125 -19.82 18.56 6.01
N PRO A 126 -20.26 18.92 4.78
CA PRO A 126 -19.51 18.59 3.57
C PRO A 126 -18.09 19.17 3.67
N PRO A 127 -17.05 18.36 3.43
CA PRO A 127 -15.68 18.86 3.45
C PRO A 127 -15.47 19.84 2.28
N SER A 128 -14.70 20.90 2.52
CA SER A 128 -14.14 21.70 1.44
C SER A 128 -12.88 21.01 0.92
N PRO A 129 -12.78 20.72 -0.40
CA PRO A 129 -11.57 20.11 -0.94
C PRO A 129 -10.41 21.10 -0.77
N PHE A 130 -9.25 20.55 -0.40
CA PHE A 130 -8.03 21.34 -0.39
C PHE A 130 -7.59 21.63 -1.83
N GLU A 131 -7.49 22.91 -2.18
CA GLU A 131 -6.98 23.36 -3.48
C GLU A 131 -5.46 23.55 -3.40
N GLY A 132 -4.72 22.59 -3.94
CA GLY A 132 -3.25 22.62 -3.91
C GLY A 132 -2.65 23.53 -4.99
N GLU A 133 -1.59 24.24 -4.62
CA GLU A 133 -0.78 25.07 -5.52
C GLU A 133 0.54 24.37 -5.88
N ASN A 134 1.15 24.77 -7.00
CA ASN A 134 2.45 24.26 -7.45
C ASN A 134 2.52 22.72 -7.49
N LEU A 135 1.48 22.11 -8.06
CA LEU A 135 1.38 20.66 -8.22
C LEU A 135 2.44 20.16 -9.20
N SER A 136 3.12 19.07 -8.85
CA SER A 136 4.10 18.42 -9.71
C SER A 136 3.58 17.08 -10.20
N LYS A 137 3.90 16.75 -11.46
CA LYS A 137 3.69 15.42 -12.06
C LYS A 137 4.97 14.58 -12.09
N ARG A 138 6.09 15.13 -11.58
CA ARG A 138 7.39 14.44 -11.54
C ARG A 138 7.33 13.31 -10.51
N ILE A 139 8.01 12.21 -10.78
CA ILE A 139 8.02 11.04 -9.90
C ILE A 139 9.41 10.90 -9.28
N LEU A 140 9.49 10.83 -7.96
CA LEU A 140 10.71 10.42 -7.26
C LEU A 140 10.76 8.90 -7.18
N VAL A 141 11.89 8.30 -7.56
CA VAL A 141 12.20 6.90 -7.35
C VAL A 141 13.39 6.80 -6.41
N VAL A 142 13.23 6.12 -5.28
CA VAL A 142 14.27 5.97 -4.26
C VAL A 142 14.82 4.55 -4.29
N GLY A 143 16.06 4.40 -4.75
CA GLY A 143 16.74 3.13 -5.01
C GLY A 143 16.87 2.87 -6.52
N GLY A 144 18.09 2.61 -6.97
CA GLY A 144 18.49 2.32 -8.35
C GLY A 144 18.74 0.84 -8.61
N GLY A 145 18.16 -0.07 -7.84
CA GLY A 145 18.12 -1.50 -8.17
C GLY A 145 17.13 -1.82 -9.29
N LEU A 146 16.96 -3.11 -9.64
CA LEU A 146 16.03 -3.55 -10.70
C LEU A 146 14.64 -2.92 -10.57
N THR A 147 14.02 -2.99 -9.38
CA THR A 147 12.68 -2.44 -9.15
C THR A 147 12.61 -0.94 -9.43
N GLY A 148 13.59 -0.17 -8.94
CA GLY A 148 13.61 1.27 -9.13
C GLY A 148 13.93 1.68 -10.56
N MET A 149 14.89 1.01 -11.20
CA MET A 149 15.19 1.22 -12.61
C MET A 149 14.00 0.92 -13.51
N SER A 150 13.31 -0.21 -13.30
CA SER A 150 12.10 -0.54 -14.03
C SER A 150 10.98 0.47 -13.78
N ALA A 151 10.75 0.88 -12.54
CA ALA A 151 9.75 1.89 -12.20
C ALA A 151 10.04 3.24 -12.88
N ALA A 152 11.31 3.68 -12.88
CA ALA A 152 11.74 4.89 -13.56
C ALA A 152 11.56 4.78 -15.09
N ASN A 153 11.89 3.65 -15.69
CA ASN A 153 11.76 3.42 -17.12
C ASN A 153 10.30 3.47 -17.57
N GLU A 154 9.42 2.76 -16.86
CA GLU A 154 7.99 2.72 -17.18
C GLU A 154 7.30 4.06 -16.91
N ALA A 155 7.65 4.76 -15.83
CA ALA A 155 7.19 6.13 -15.58
C ALA A 155 7.60 7.08 -16.72
N ALA A 156 8.86 7.00 -17.17
CA ALA A 156 9.35 7.80 -18.28
C ALA A 156 8.65 7.44 -19.61
N LYS A 157 8.39 6.16 -19.88
CA LYS A 157 7.62 5.71 -21.06
C LYS A 157 6.18 6.23 -21.04
N ALA A 158 5.59 6.36 -19.86
CA ALA A 158 4.27 6.96 -19.67
C ALA A 158 4.26 8.51 -19.81
N GLY A 159 5.41 9.14 -20.07
CA GLY A 159 5.54 10.58 -20.27
C GLY A 159 5.75 11.39 -19.00
N CYS A 160 6.05 10.74 -17.86
CA CYS A 160 6.43 11.44 -16.63
C CYS A 160 7.92 11.78 -16.62
N GLU A 161 8.26 12.92 -16.04
CA GLU A 161 9.63 13.19 -15.61
C GLU A 161 9.94 12.42 -14.33
N VAL A 162 11.16 11.90 -14.23
CA VAL A 162 11.60 11.05 -13.12
C VAL A 162 12.84 11.62 -12.49
N VAL A 163 12.88 11.62 -11.16
CA VAL A 163 14.09 11.81 -10.36
C VAL A 163 14.40 10.47 -9.69
N LEU A 164 15.50 9.83 -10.07
CA LEU A 164 15.97 8.58 -9.45
C LEU A 164 17.15 8.88 -8.52
N VAL A 165 17.07 8.41 -7.29
CA VAL A 165 18.11 8.60 -6.26
C VAL A 165 18.65 7.23 -5.83
N GLU A 166 19.93 7.00 -6.02
CA GLU A 166 20.67 5.79 -5.63
C GLU A 166 21.79 6.15 -4.65
N LYS A 167 21.84 5.42 -3.53
CA LYS A 167 22.80 5.64 -2.45
C LYS A 167 24.22 5.22 -2.81
N GLU A 168 24.38 4.18 -3.62
CA GLU A 168 25.66 3.67 -4.10
C GLU A 168 26.15 4.49 -5.31
N ALA A 169 27.44 4.37 -5.64
CA ALA A 169 28.03 5.10 -6.76
C ALA A 169 27.44 4.70 -8.14
N GLU A 170 26.82 3.51 -8.22
CA GLU A 170 26.32 2.94 -9.47
C GLU A 170 24.92 2.31 -9.30
N LEU A 171 24.11 2.37 -10.36
CA LEU A 171 22.81 1.69 -10.44
C LEU A 171 22.96 0.17 -10.55
N GLY A 172 21.94 -0.60 -10.18
CA GLY A 172 21.88 -2.05 -10.38
C GLY A 172 21.54 -2.82 -9.11
N GLY A 173 21.85 -2.26 -7.93
CA GLY A 173 21.53 -2.86 -6.64
C GLY A 173 22.03 -4.31 -6.52
N TYR A 174 21.20 -5.19 -5.95
CA TYR A 174 21.55 -6.60 -5.73
C TYR A 174 21.90 -7.36 -7.01
N LEU A 175 21.36 -6.98 -8.18
CA LEU A 175 21.69 -7.64 -9.45
C LEU A 175 23.19 -7.56 -9.78
N ARG A 176 23.93 -6.58 -9.25
CA ARG A 176 25.39 -6.54 -9.40
C ARG A 176 26.09 -7.72 -8.76
N GLN A 177 25.45 -8.40 -7.81
CA GLN A 177 26.00 -9.56 -7.09
C GLN A 177 25.49 -10.88 -7.66
N VAL A 178 24.43 -10.87 -8.46
CA VAL A 178 23.83 -12.07 -9.06
C VAL A 178 24.63 -12.52 -10.28
N ALA A 179 24.95 -13.81 -10.34
CA ALA A 179 25.67 -14.40 -11.47
C ALA A 179 24.73 -14.72 -12.64
N LYS A 180 23.58 -15.33 -12.35
CA LYS A 180 22.56 -15.71 -13.34
C LYS A 180 21.16 -15.55 -12.75
N LEU A 181 20.19 -15.26 -13.59
CA LEU A 181 18.77 -15.20 -13.23
C LEU A 181 18.09 -16.54 -13.50
N PRO A 182 17.06 -16.89 -12.72
CA PRO A 182 16.21 -18.02 -13.06
C PRO A 182 15.50 -17.76 -14.41
N PRO A 183 15.09 -18.82 -15.11
CA PRO A 183 14.33 -18.68 -16.34
C PRO A 183 13.05 -17.87 -16.14
N SER A 184 12.81 -16.90 -17.01
CA SER A 184 11.63 -16.01 -16.98
C SER A 184 10.62 -16.28 -18.10
N GLN A 185 10.92 -17.20 -19.03
CA GLN A 185 10.06 -17.54 -20.17
C GLN A 185 10.06 -19.04 -20.48
N PRO A 186 8.97 -19.59 -21.07
CA PRO A 186 8.93 -20.99 -21.52
C PRO A 186 10.11 -21.33 -22.45
N PRO A 187 10.72 -22.53 -22.33
CA PRO A 187 10.30 -23.68 -21.52
C PRO A 187 10.72 -23.64 -20.04
N TYR A 188 11.32 -22.54 -19.60
CA TYR A 188 11.86 -22.36 -18.25
C TYR A 188 13.00 -23.30 -17.85
N GLU A 189 13.86 -23.65 -18.81
CA GLU A 189 14.94 -24.63 -18.61
C GLU A 189 16.30 -23.96 -18.36
N ASP A 190 16.57 -22.84 -19.03
CA ASP A 190 17.89 -22.21 -19.04
C ASP A 190 17.98 -20.99 -18.11
N LEU A 191 19.07 -20.92 -17.37
CA LEU A 191 19.45 -19.72 -16.61
C LEU A 191 19.77 -18.56 -17.56
N GLN A 192 19.41 -17.35 -17.14
CA GLN A 192 19.55 -16.15 -17.95
C GLN A 192 20.69 -15.26 -17.45
N ASP A 193 21.30 -14.52 -18.37
CA ASP A 193 22.29 -13.50 -18.03
C ASP A 193 21.63 -12.26 -17.43
N VAL A 194 22.38 -11.56 -16.58
CA VAL A 194 21.99 -10.27 -16.03
C VAL A 194 22.45 -9.17 -16.98
N ASP A 195 21.53 -8.63 -17.78
CA ASP A 195 21.83 -7.52 -18.68
C ASP A 195 21.67 -6.15 -18.02
N LEU A 196 22.51 -5.89 -17.01
CA LEU A 196 22.56 -4.59 -16.35
C LEU A 196 22.98 -3.43 -17.28
N PRO A 197 23.96 -3.58 -18.18
CA PRO A 197 24.36 -2.50 -19.08
C PRO A 197 23.19 -1.97 -19.92
N ASP A 198 22.37 -2.84 -20.50
CA ASP A 198 21.24 -2.41 -21.33
C ASP A 198 20.16 -1.72 -20.48
N LEU A 199 19.81 -2.28 -19.31
CA LEU A 199 18.86 -1.66 -18.39
C LEU A 199 19.29 -0.25 -17.94
N ILE A 200 20.58 -0.07 -17.65
CA ILE A 200 21.14 1.23 -17.26
C ILE A 200 21.19 2.16 -18.48
N GLY A 201 21.54 1.64 -19.65
CA GLY A 201 21.59 2.39 -20.91
C GLY A 201 20.22 2.97 -21.30
N GLU A 202 19.16 2.19 -21.14
CA GLU A 202 17.78 2.62 -21.41
C GLU A 202 17.35 3.83 -20.58
N LEU A 203 17.85 3.95 -19.35
CA LEU A 203 17.55 5.05 -18.44
C LEU A 203 18.45 6.25 -18.66
N THR A 204 19.77 6.02 -18.71
CA THR A 204 20.77 7.09 -18.83
C THR A 204 20.70 7.84 -20.16
N GLY A 205 20.16 7.21 -21.21
CA GLY A 205 19.89 7.85 -22.49
C GLY A 205 18.69 8.80 -22.53
N ARG A 206 17.89 8.92 -21.47
CA ARG A 206 16.64 9.71 -21.46
C ARG A 206 16.81 11.04 -20.75
N SER A 207 16.51 12.14 -21.44
CA SER A 207 16.50 13.48 -20.82
C SER A 207 15.39 13.68 -19.79
N SER A 208 14.35 12.83 -19.80
CA SER A 208 13.25 12.88 -18.82
C SER A 208 13.56 12.18 -17.50
N VAL A 209 14.73 11.52 -17.38
CA VAL A 209 15.15 10.83 -16.17
C VAL A 209 16.42 11.49 -15.62
N MET A 210 16.28 12.17 -14.48
CA MET A 210 17.41 12.71 -13.74
C MET A 210 17.88 11.67 -12.72
N ILE A 211 19.17 11.33 -12.75
CA ILE A 211 19.74 10.28 -11.89
C ILE A 211 20.77 10.91 -10.94
N TYR A 212 20.56 10.72 -9.64
CA TYR A 212 21.50 11.01 -8.58
C TYR A 212 22.09 9.70 -8.05
N THR A 213 23.38 9.42 -8.29
CA THR A 213 24.11 8.30 -7.64
C THR A 213 25.01 8.82 -6.52
N GLY A 214 25.39 7.97 -5.56
CA GLY A 214 26.10 8.40 -4.36
C GLY A 214 25.29 9.41 -3.54
N ALA A 215 23.95 9.32 -3.63
CA ALA A 215 23.02 10.32 -3.14
C ALA A 215 21.91 9.67 -2.31
N GLN A 216 21.43 10.39 -1.30
CA GLN A 216 20.37 9.90 -0.42
C GLN A 216 19.29 10.96 -0.26
N VAL A 217 18.05 10.50 -0.14
CA VAL A 217 16.94 11.38 0.23
C VAL A 217 17.09 11.72 1.72
N ALA A 218 17.31 12.99 2.02
CA ALA A 218 17.48 13.49 3.38
C ALA A 218 16.11 13.78 4.05
N SER A 219 15.15 14.31 3.29
CA SER A 219 13.80 14.58 3.78
C SER A 219 12.78 14.58 2.65
N ILE A 220 11.56 14.17 2.97
CA ILE A 220 10.37 14.35 2.13
C ILE A 220 9.31 15.01 3.02
N ALA A 221 8.79 16.15 2.60
CA ALA A 221 7.72 16.86 3.28
C ALA A 221 6.59 17.19 2.30
N GLY A 222 5.38 17.40 2.82
CA GLY A 222 4.20 17.72 2.02
C GLY A 222 3.23 16.55 1.85
N ALA A 223 2.51 16.55 0.73
CA ALA A 223 1.38 15.65 0.46
C ALA A 223 1.40 15.21 -1.02
N PRO A 224 0.57 14.23 -1.45
CA PRO A 224 0.48 13.84 -2.85
C PRO A 224 0.34 15.04 -3.80
N CYS A 225 1.03 14.98 -4.94
CA CYS A 225 1.21 16.07 -5.91
C CYS A 225 2.08 17.26 -5.43
N MET A 226 2.52 17.27 -4.17
CA MET A 226 3.15 18.41 -3.50
C MET A 226 4.27 17.99 -2.54
N PHE A 227 5.12 17.06 -2.95
CA PHE A 227 6.26 16.67 -2.13
C PHE A 227 7.47 17.55 -2.42
N ASP A 228 8.02 18.13 -1.36
CA ASP A 228 9.31 18.82 -1.37
C ASP A 228 10.37 17.85 -0.83
N VAL A 229 11.33 17.54 -1.69
CA VAL A 229 12.33 16.50 -1.46
C VAL A 229 13.71 17.15 -1.38
N THR A 230 14.44 16.86 -0.31
CA THR A 230 15.85 17.23 -0.17
C THR A 230 16.71 16.02 -0.44
N ILE A 231 17.61 16.12 -1.41
CA ILE A 231 18.57 15.08 -1.80
C ILE A 231 19.96 15.53 -1.35
N GLN A 232 20.66 14.70 -0.59
CA GLN A 232 22.04 14.92 -0.17
C GLN A 232 22.98 14.11 -1.06
N GLN A 233 23.99 14.77 -1.64
CA GLN A 233 24.99 14.14 -2.50
C GLN A 233 26.33 14.85 -2.31
N ASN A 234 27.40 14.10 -1.99
CA ASN A 234 28.77 14.63 -1.84
C ASN A 234 28.88 15.87 -0.93
N GLY A 235 28.10 15.91 0.16
CA GLY A 235 28.07 17.03 1.10
C GLY A 235 27.26 18.26 0.64
N SER A 236 26.74 18.26 -0.59
CA SER A 236 25.81 19.26 -1.11
C SER A 236 24.36 18.78 -1.01
N GLN A 237 23.41 19.71 -1.13
CA GLN A 237 21.97 19.42 -1.16
C GLN A 237 21.34 19.92 -2.46
N ALA A 238 20.42 19.13 -3.00
CA ALA A 238 19.52 19.50 -4.09
C ALA A 238 18.08 19.45 -3.59
N ALA A 239 17.24 20.35 -4.10
CA ALA A 239 15.82 20.39 -3.77
C ALA A 239 15.00 20.03 -5.02
N GLU A 240 14.05 19.10 -4.87
CA GLU A 240 13.20 18.62 -5.95
C GLU A 240 11.73 18.67 -5.53
N ARG A 241 10.87 19.08 -6.46
CA ARG A 241 9.41 19.09 -6.31
C ARG A 241 8.80 17.94 -7.09
N VAL A 242 8.18 16.99 -6.40
CA VAL A 242 7.62 15.78 -7.01
C VAL A 242 6.18 15.55 -6.60
N GLY A 243 5.42 14.85 -7.44
CA GLY A 243 4.02 14.53 -7.18
C GLY A 243 3.78 13.16 -6.56
N ALA A 244 4.66 12.22 -6.84
CA ALA A 244 4.57 10.86 -6.34
C ALA A 244 5.96 10.33 -5.97
N VAL A 245 5.99 9.32 -5.11
CA VAL A 245 7.20 8.67 -4.62
C VAL A 245 7.06 7.17 -4.79
N VAL A 246 8.06 6.54 -5.41
CA VAL A 246 8.25 5.10 -5.48
C VAL A 246 9.41 4.73 -4.56
N LEU A 247 9.12 3.98 -3.50
CA LEU A 247 10.15 3.47 -2.59
C LEU A 247 10.61 2.08 -3.07
N ALA A 248 11.83 2.02 -3.59
CA ALA A 248 12.43 0.82 -4.19
C ALA A 248 13.84 0.54 -3.62
N THR A 249 14.01 0.70 -2.30
CA THR A 249 15.30 0.62 -1.61
C THR A 249 15.87 -0.79 -1.44
N GLY A 250 15.21 -1.79 -2.02
CA GLY A 250 15.63 -3.19 -1.96
C GLY A 250 15.47 -3.81 -0.57
N SER A 251 16.28 -4.81 -0.29
CA SER A 251 16.31 -5.55 0.97
C SER A 251 17.74 -5.68 1.49
N VAL A 252 17.86 -6.06 2.75
CA VAL A 252 19.14 -6.39 3.38
C VAL A 252 19.13 -7.89 3.72
N PRO A 253 20.16 -8.66 3.33
CA PRO A 253 20.26 -10.06 3.72
C PRO A 253 20.23 -10.24 5.24
N TYR A 254 19.62 -11.33 5.70
CA TYR A 254 19.60 -11.66 7.12
C TYR A 254 21.03 -11.94 7.62
N ASP A 255 21.36 -11.46 8.83
CA ASP A 255 22.64 -11.75 9.46
C ASP A 255 22.70 -13.20 9.95
N ALA A 256 23.20 -14.10 9.10
CA ALA A 256 23.28 -15.54 9.35
C ALA A 256 24.10 -15.91 10.60
N ARG A 257 24.94 -15.01 11.15
CA ARG A 257 25.65 -15.24 12.42
C ARG A 257 24.70 -15.37 13.61
N LYS A 258 23.46 -14.87 13.49
CA LYS A 258 22.39 -15.05 14.49
C LYS A 258 21.78 -16.44 14.48
N LEU A 259 22.05 -17.26 13.45
CA LEU A 259 21.66 -18.67 13.36
C LEU A 259 22.86 -19.55 13.68
N ASP A 260 23.45 -19.33 14.86
CA ASP A 260 24.74 -19.91 15.24
C ASP A 260 24.72 -21.45 15.36
N HIS A 261 23.54 -22.04 15.55
CA HIS A 261 23.28 -23.48 15.54
C HIS A 261 23.38 -24.10 14.13
N LEU A 262 23.30 -23.28 13.07
CA LEU A 262 23.51 -23.70 11.68
C LEU A 262 24.97 -23.60 11.24
N GLY A 263 25.86 -23.07 12.08
CA GLY A 263 27.32 -23.12 11.88
C GLY A 263 27.91 -21.99 11.02
N TYR A 264 27.13 -21.03 10.52
CA TYR A 264 27.68 -19.88 9.78
C TYR A 264 28.64 -19.07 10.65
N GLY A 265 29.87 -18.85 10.15
CA GLY A 265 30.96 -18.21 10.89
C GLY A 265 31.69 -19.11 11.91
N LYS A 266 31.24 -20.36 12.14
CA LYS A 266 31.95 -21.38 12.95
C LYS A 266 32.54 -22.48 12.07
N LEU A 267 31.81 -22.90 11.04
CA LEU A 267 32.22 -23.90 10.07
C LEU A 267 32.51 -23.19 8.75
N SER A 268 33.74 -23.33 8.25
CA SER A 268 34.19 -22.57 7.07
C SER A 268 33.37 -22.85 5.80
N ASP A 269 32.82 -24.06 5.66
CA ASP A 269 32.05 -24.45 4.46
C ASP A 269 30.55 -24.17 4.57
N VAL A 270 30.10 -23.55 5.66
CA VAL A 270 28.73 -23.02 5.75
C VAL A 270 28.74 -21.58 5.25
N ILE A 271 28.16 -21.38 4.08
CA ILE A 271 28.07 -20.08 3.40
C ILE A 271 26.62 -19.65 3.18
N THR A 272 26.39 -18.36 2.97
CA THR A 272 25.06 -17.84 2.58
C THR A 272 24.84 -17.97 1.07
N ALA A 273 23.59 -17.79 0.63
CA ALA A 273 23.29 -17.71 -0.79
C ALA A 273 24.03 -16.53 -1.48
N ALA A 274 24.22 -15.40 -0.78
CA ALA A 274 24.96 -14.26 -1.32
C ALA A 274 26.47 -14.57 -1.48
N ASP A 275 27.06 -15.30 -0.53
CA ASP A 275 28.44 -15.78 -0.63
C ASP A 275 28.60 -16.72 -1.83
N LEU A 276 27.61 -17.59 -2.07
CA LEU A 276 27.60 -18.51 -3.21
C LEU A 276 27.47 -17.78 -4.56
N GLU A 277 26.60 -16.78 -4.66
CA GLU A 277 26.49 -15.90 -5.84
C GLU A 277 27.81 -15.20 -6.15
N ALA A 278 28.50 -14.70 -5.12
CA ALA A 278 29.82 -14.08 -5.28
C ALA A 278 30.86 -15.08 -5.82
N GLN A 279 30.82 -16.34 -5.38
CA GLN A 279 31.68 -17.39 -5.93
C GLN A 279 31.37 -17.70 -7.40
N PHE A 280 30.08 -17.80 -7.76
CA PHE A 280 29.69 -17.98 -9.17
C PHE A 280 30.18 -16.83 -10.05
N LYS A 281 30.05 -15.58 -9.60
CA LYS A 281 30.60 -14.42 -10.32
C LYS A 281 32.12 -14.43 -10.43
N ALA A 282 32.82 -14.99 -9.45
CA ALA A 282 34.27 -15.14 -9.46
C ALA A 282 34.76 -16.28 -10.38
N GLY A 283 33.85 -17.02 -11.02
CA GLY A 283 34.17 -18.03 -12.03
C GLY A 283 34.15 -19.48 -11.53
N GLY A 284 33.64 -19.76 -10.32
CA GLY A 284 33.46 -21.13 -9.84
C GLY A 284 33.23 -21.24 -8.34
N VAL A 285 32.64 -22.37 -7.93
CA VAL A 285 32.34 -22.66 -6.52
C VAL A 285 33.47 -23.49 -5.92
N THR A 286 33.99 -23.04 -4.77
CA THR A 286 35.03 -23.73 -4.01
C THR A 286 34.65 -23.80 -2.55
N ARG A 287 35.12 -24.84 -1.86
CA ARG A 287 34.98 -24.97 -0.41
C ARG A 287 35.87 -23.93 0.30
N PRO A 288 35.33 -22.99 1.08
CA PRO A 288 36.16 -22.01 1.78
C PRO A 288 37.18 -22.62 2.75
N SER A 289 36.95 -23.84 3.26
CA SER A 289 37.87 -24.53 4.17
C SER A 289 39.22 -24.91 3.54
N ASN A 290 39.25 -25.22 2.24
CA ASN A 290 40.44 -25.77 1.58
C ASN A 290 40.67 -25.27 0.14
N GLY A 291 39.80 -24.42 -0.40
CA GLY A 291 39.91 -23.85 -1.74
C GLY A 291 39.74 -24.87 -2.88
N GLN A 292 39.35 -26.11 -2.58
CA GLN A 292 39.10 -27.12 -3.60
C GLN A 292 37.68 -26.96 -4.19
N PRO A 293 37.46 -27.39 -5.45
CA PRO A 293 36.12 -27.45 -6.03
C PRO A 293 35.14 -28.25 -5.16
N VAL A 294 33.88 -27.83 -5.15
CA VAL A 294 32.79 -28.56 -4.47
C VAL A 294 32.59 -29.93 -5.10
#